data_AF-A0A9X0CU26-F1
#
_entry.id   AF-A0A9X0CU26-F1
#
_cell.length_a   1.000
_cell.length_b   1.000
_cell.length_c   1.000
_cell.angle_alpha   90.00
_cell.angle_beta   90.00
_cell.angle_gamma   90.00
#
_symmetry.space_group_name_H-M   'P 1'
#
loop_
_entity.id
_entity.type
_entity.pdbx_description
1 polymer ?
#
loop_
_entity_poly.entity_id
_entity_poly.type
_entity_poly.pdbx_seq_one_letter_code
_entity_poly.pdbx_strand_id
1 'polypeptide(L)'
;IWIFDQPDGSGRLLRSRSSHSAPPSKIRFYGSLGVNILSAGLDRSLRFISTVRDARSCELSQGSLTKKSKSPWSSDGRVEVSAYY
;
A
#
# COMPACT_ATOMS: atom_id res chain seq x y z
N ILE A 1 9.50 -9.45 -2.39
CA ILE A 1 10.76 -9.75 -3.09
C ILE A 1 11.59 -8.50 -3.07
N TRP A 2 12.63 -8.56 -2.24
CA TRP A 2 13.72 -7.61 -2.27
C TRP A 2 14.78 -8.16 -3.20
N ILE A 3 15.45 -7.27 -3.92
CA ILE A 3 16.60 -7.59 -4.75
C ILE A 3 17.73 -6.62 -4.40
N PHE A 4 18.94 -7.12 -4.52
CA PHE A 4 20.19 -6.43 -4.18
C PHE A 4 21.06 -6.42 -5.43
N ASP A 5 20.61 -5.71 -6.46
CA ASP A 5 21.25 -5.61 -7.77
C ASP A 5 22.01 -4.29 -7.97
N GLN A 6 22.04 -3.43 -6.94
CA GLN A 6 22.67 -2.11 -7.01
C GLN A 6 24.17 -2.17 -6.66
N PRO A 7 25.03 -1.37 -7.32
CA PRO A 7 26.49 -1.37 -7.09
C PRO A 7 26.91 -1.00 -5.66
N ASP A 8 26.07 -0.24 -4.96
CA ASP A 8 26.27 0.17 -3.57
C ASP A 8 25.81 -0.88 -2.55
N GLY A 9 25.31 -2.03 -3.00
CA GLY A 9 24.75 -3.08 -2.16
C GLY A 9 23.37 -2.78 -1.58
N SER A 10 22.73 -1.67 -1.99
CA SER A 10 21.41 -1.29 -1.48
C SER A 10 20.29 -2.18 -2.04
N GLY A 11 19.34 -2.53 -1.17
CA GLY A 11 18.17 -3.35 -1.54
C GLY A 11 17.03 -2.49 -2.08
N ARG A 12 16.41 -2.92 -3.18
CA ARG A 12 15.16 -2.34 -3.68
C ARG A 12 14.03 -3.36 -3.67
N LEU A 13 12.82 -2.88 -3.39
CA LEU A 13 11.63 -3.72 -3.42
C LEU A 13 11.23 -3.95 -4.89
N LEU A 14 11.42 -5.16 -5.38
CA LEU A 14 11.00 -5.55 -6.73
C LEU A 14 9.49 -5.80 -6.80
N ARG A 15 8.96 -6.50 -5.79
CA ARG A 15 7.55 -6.89 -5.76
C ARG A 15 7.10 -7.16 -4.33
N SER A 16 6.04 -6.50 -3.88
CA SER A 16 5.32 -6.89 -2.67
C SER A 16 4.08 -7.71 -3.03
N ARG A 17 3.72 -8.64 -2.16
CA ARG A 17 2.39 -9.27 -2.14
C ARG A 17 1.86 -9.05 -0.74
N SER A 18 0.62 -8.60 -0.63
CA SER A 18 -0.05 -8.43 0.65
C SER A 18 -1.44 -9.06 0.54
N SER A 19 -1.87 -9.69 1.63
CA SER A 19 -3.22 -10.25 1.76
C SER A 19 -4.02 -9.42 2.76
N HIS A 20 -5.25 -9.83 3.02
CA HIS A 20 -5.99 -9.31 4.16
C HIS A 20 -5.26 -9.66 5.47
N SER A 21 -5.21 -8.73 6.42
CA SER A 21 -4.63 -8.98 7.76
C SER A 21 -5.65 -9.56 8.76
N ALA A 22 -6.91 -9.64 8.37
CA ALA A 22 -7.99 -10.33 9.06
C ALA A 22 -8.80 -11.14 8.02
N PRO A 23 -9.64 -12.11 8.43
CA PRO A 23 -10.47 -12.87 7.49
C PRO A 23 -11.30 -11.93 6.59
N PRO A 24 -11.31 -12.15 5.26
CA PRO A 24 -12.17 -11.37 4.36
C PRO A 24 -13.63 -11.66 4.68
N SER A 25 -14.43 -10.60 4.80
CA SER A 25 -15.85 -10.68 5.11
C SER A 25 -16.72 -10.82 3.87
N LYS A 26 -16.21 -10.46 2.68
CA LYS A 26 -16.93 -10.56 1.41
C LYS A 26 -15.95 -10.83 0.26
N ILE A 27 -16.29 -11.78 -0.60
CA ILE A 27 -15.51 -12.16 -1.78
C ILE A 27 -16.48 -12.38 -2.94
N ARG A 28 -16.21 -11.79 -4.11
CA ARG A 28 -17.02 -11.97 -5.32
C ARG A 28 -16.18 -11.92 -6.59
N PHE A 29 -16.56 -12.70 -7.59
CA PHE A 29 -16.06 -12.51 -8.96
C PHE A 29 -16.53 -11.16 -9.52
N TYR A 30 -15.71 -10.55 -10.36
CA TYR A 30 -15.93 -9.22 -10.91
C TYR A 30 -15.53 -9.14 -12.40
N GLY A 31 -16.28 -8.32 -13.14
CA GLY A 31 -16.10 -8.09 -14.57
C GLY A 31 -16.81 -9.12 -15.43
N SER A 32 -17.06 -8.78 -16.70
CA SER A 32 -17.77 -9.63 -17.67
C SER A 32 -17.08 -10.97 -17.91
N LEU A 33 -15.75 -11.01 -17.80
CA LEU A 33 -14.95 -12.23 -17.97
C LEU A 33 -14.90 -13.10 -16.70
N GLY A 34 -15.28 -12.58 -15.52
CA GLY A 34 -15.22 -13.34 -14.26
C GLY A 34 -13.82 -13.76 -13.81
N VAL A 35 -12.76 -13.25 -14.44
CA VAL A 35 -11.35 -13.63 -14.16
C VAL A 35 -10.70 -12.79 -13.06
N ASN A 36 -11.48 -11.95 -12.39
CA ASN A 36 -10.99 -11.14 -11.29
C ASN A 36 -11.92 -11.32 -10.10
N ILE A 37 -11.34 -11.18 -8.92
CA ILE A 37 -12.03 -11.28 -7.64
C ILE A 37 -11.88 -9.94 -6.94
N LEU A 38 -12.99 -9.46 -6.38
CA LEU A 38 -12.98 -8.38 -5.40
C LEU A 38 -13.16 -9.01 -4.01
N SER A 39 -12.27 -8.65 -3.08
CA SER A 39 -12.35 -9.08 -1.68
C SER A 39 -12.30 -7.87 -0.74
N ALA A 40 -13.13 -7.90 0.30
CA ALA A 40 -13.17 -6.88 1.35
C ALA A 40 -13.10 -7.55 2.73
N GLY A 41 -12.50 -6.86 3.70
CA GLY A 41 -12.30 -7.39 5.05
C GLY A 41 -12.46 -6.36 6.16
N LEU A 42 -12.53 -6.84 7.40
CA LEU A 42 -12.56 -6.00 8.62
C LEU A 42 -11.21 -5.33 8.90
N ASP A 43 -10.17 -5.74 8.19
CA ASP A 43 -8.87 -5.06 8.15
C ASP A 43 -8.91 -3.71 7.40
N ARG A 44 -10.10 -3.25 6.99
CA ARG A 44 -10.32 -2.03 6.23
C ARG A 44 -9.59 -2.04 4.89
N SER A 45 -9.34 -3.24 4.32
CA SER A 45 -8.80 -3.38 2.97
C SER A 45 -9.86 -3.81 1.97
N LEU A 46 -9.77 -3.24 0.77
CA LEU A 46 -10.54 -3.65 -0.41
C LEU A 46 -9.51 -4.03 -1.46
N ARG A 47 -9.56 -5.26 -1.97
CA ARG A 47 -8.54 -5.78 -2.88
C ARG A 47 -9.15 -6.24 -4.19
N PHE A 48 -8.40 -5.97 -5.25
CA PHE A 48 -8.60 -6.54 -6.57
C PHE A 48 -7.56 -7.62 -6.80
N ILE A 49 -8.03 -8.83 -7.14
CA ILE A 49 -7.18 -10.00 -7.33
C ILE A 49 -7.46 -10.55 -8.73
N SER A 50 -6.43 -10.62 -9.57
CA SER A 50 -6.57 -11.28 -10.88
C SER A 50 -6.29 -12.77 -10.75
N THR A 51 -7.19 -13.62 -11.24
CA THR A 51 -6.97 -15.08 -11.25
C THR A 51 -5.99 -15.52 -12.34
N VAL A 52 -5.66 -14.62 -13.27
CA VAL A 52 -4.81 -14.91 -14.43
C VAL A 52 -3.37 -14.38 -14.25
N ARG A 53 -3.18 -13.20 -13.65
CA ARG A 53 -1.83 -12.64 -13.41
C ARG A 53 -1.77 -11.91 -12.08
N ASP A 54 -1.03 -12.48 -11.13
CA ASP A 54 -0.82 -11.93 -9.78
C ASP A 54 -0.26 -10.49 -9.79
N ALA A 55 0.55 -10.13 -10.79
CA ALA A 55 1.10 -8.78 -10.93
C ALA A 55 0.03 -7.70 -11.16
N ARG A 56 -1.20 -8.07 -11.54
CA ARG A 56 -2.34 -7.14 -11.66
C ARG A 56 -3.15 -7.02 -10.38
N SER A 57 -2.88 -7.85 -9.38
CA SER A 57 -3.54 -7.76 -8.08
C SER A 57 -3.09 -6.50 -7.36
N CYS A 58 -4.03 -5.77 -6.78
CA CYS A 58 -3.74 -4.53 -6.06
C CYS A 58 -4.71 -4.32 -4.89
N GLU A 59 -4.31 -3.46 -3.98
CA GLU A 59 -5.12 -2.97 -2.87
C GLU A 59 -5.71 -1.62 -3.29
N LEU A 60 -7.02 -1.46 -3.12
CA LEU A 60 -7.82 -0.33 -3.64
C LEU A 60 -8.26 0.64 -2.53
N SER A 61 -8.22 0.22 -1.27
CA SER A 61 -8.57 1.09 -0.13
C SER A 61 -7.36 1.91 0.32
N GLN A 62 -7.53 2.75 1.34
CA GLN A 62 -6.50 3.62 1.96
C GLN A 62 -5.85 4.70 1.07
N GLY A 63 -5.90 4.59 -0.27
CA GLY A 63 -5.22 5.51 -1.17
C GLY A 63 -3.70 5.58 -0.90
N SER A 64 -3.02 6.54 -1.51
CA SER A 64 -1.61 6.80 -1.20
C SER A 64 -1.50 7.42 0.20
N LEU A 65 -1.30 6.58 1.23
CA LEU A 65 -0.93 7.03 2.57
C LEU A 65 0.34 7.90 2.54
N THR A 66 1.23 7.65 1.57
CA THR A 66 2.42 8.47 1.28
C THR A 66 2.11 9.91 0.86
N LYS A 67 0.91 10.20 0.36
CA LYS A 67 0.47 11.58 0.03
C LYS A 67 -0.08 12.31 1.27
N LYS A 68 -0.60 11.58 2.26
CA LYS A 68 -1.17 12.16 3.50
C LYS A 68 -0.12 12.53 4.56
N SER A 69 1.10 12.01 4.49
CA SER A 69 2.18 12.33 5.44
C SER A 69 2.93 13.63 5.14
N LYS A 70 2.50 14.43 4.15
CA LYS A 70 3.11 15.74 3.80
C LYS A 70 2.21 16.91 4.22
N SER A 71 1.64 16.86 5.42
CA SER A 71 1.14 18.07 6.08
C SER A 71 2.30 18.68 6.88
N PRO A 72 2.77 19.90 6.57
CA PRO A 72 3.75 20.60 7.40
C PRO A 72 3.27 20.92 8.82
N TRP A 73 1.98 20.68 9.12
CA TRP A 73 1.28 21.11 10.31
C TRP A 73 0.88 19.96 11.22
N SER A 74 1.64 18.86 11.24
CA SER A 74 1.53 17.88 12.33
C SER A 74 2.13 18.51 13.59
N SER A 75 1.23 18.93 14.48
CA SER A 75 1.50 19.57 15.77
C SER A 75 2.39 18.71 16.66
N ASP A 76 3.67 19.06 16.76
CA ASP A 76 4.50 18.77 17.93
C ASP A 76 5.42 19.97 18.19
N GLY A 77 5.43 20.41 19.43
CA GLY A 77 5.95 21.70 19.86
C GLY A 77 7.42 21.68 20.25
N ARG A 78 8.17 22.65 19.74
CA ARG A 78 9.18 23.49 20.44
C ARG A 78 9.96 24.23 19.38
N VAL A 79 9.65 25.51 19.20
CA VAL A 79 10.60 26.44 18.56
C VAL A 79 11.37 27.12 19.67
N GLU A 80 12.53 26.56 20.01
CA GLU A 80 13.56 27.25 20.79
C GLU A 80 14.55 27.96 19.85
N VAL A 81 14.56 29.30 20.02
CA VAL A 81 15.69 30.25 20.05
C VAL A 81 16.71 30.24 18.89
N SER A 82 16.83 31.37 18.17
CA SER A 82 17.84 32.40 18.46
C SER A 82 18.00 33.38 17.29
N ALA A 83 18.12 34.67 17.62
CA ALA A 83 18.69 35.68 16.74
C ALA A 83 20.12 35.30 16.32
N TYR A 84 20.55 35.65 15.09
CA TYR A 84 21.78 36.37 14.75
C TYR A 84 21.92 36.49 13.20
N TYR A 85 22.22 37.72 12.77
CA TYR A 85 22.38 38.29 11.41
C TYR A 85 21.13 38.50 10.56
#